data_AF-A0A916PVV8-F1
#
_entry.id   AF-A0A916PVV8-F1
#
_cell.length_a   1.000
_cell.length_b   1.000
_cell.length_c   1.000
_cell.angle_alpha   90.00
_cell.angle_beta   90.00
_cell.angle_gamma   90.00
#
_symmetry.space_group_name_H-M   'P 1'
#
loop_
_entity.id
_entity.type
_entity.pdbx_description
1 polymer ?
#
loop_
_entity_poly.entity_id
_entity_poly.type
_entity_poly.pdbx_seq_one_letter_code
_entity_poly.pdbx_strand_id
1 'polypeptide(L)'
;MDNYVNYRYRDFQNQSFQNEFRKGEEKKADFTGSRLKSCDFRGASLVSSDFSETAISRDKQNFQKQIIQMSLHIILGVPLGLAAWASGQLVLVGCGGEVANPYGWMTNPFVWMFAFATAAAMSQRRLFIIYMGLIGLMVIAAINSTALTVVGIGVMIAAFVMSLFGLYLGYKKGAIAVGMVWMSVGVSSAISAGYSWIKHHEIHYAILFAVLALLPAVLATKAFNLHFTKVKMSAMTSFRGADLENAQFVNSHLENCDFLDANLQGVDWYGATFKNCKFPKGFSMDVMDVMDVNEAIAKKPEINSEIKKMAVNT
;
A
#
# COMPACT_ATOMS: atom_id res chain seq x y z
N MET A 1 34.90 -15.53 -5.26
CA MET A 1 33.73 -15.17 -6.08
C MET A 1 33.29 -13.83 -5.57
N ASP A 2 33.48 -12.77 -6.36
CA ASP A 2 33.12 -11.43 -5.93
C ASP A 2 31.61 -11.37 -5.71
N ASN A 3 31.18 -11.03 -4.50
CA ASN A 3 29.79 -10.78 -4.14
C ASN A 3 29.34 -9.42 -4.74
N TYR A 4 29.51 -9.27 -6.05
CA TYR A 4 29.22 -8.06 -6.79
C TYR A 4 27.93 -8.24 -7.57
N VAL A 5 26.93 -7.41 -7.28
CA VAL A 5 25.62 -7.47 -7.94
C VAL A 5 25.49 -6.33 -8.93
N ASN A 6 25.38 -6.69 -10.20
CA ASN A 6 25.34 -5.73 -11.31
C ASN A 6 23.89 -5.29 -11.60
N TYR A 7 23.63 -3.99 -11.40
CA TYR A 7 22.38 -3.33 -11.69
C TYR A 7 22.52 -2.20 -12.71
N ARG A 8 23.66 -2.04 -13.37
CA ARG A 8 23.96 -0.89 -14.24
C ARG A 8 22.89 -0.64 -15.30
N TYR A 9 22.61 0.64 -15.56
CA TYR A 9 21.75 1.13 -16.64
C TYR A 9 20.36 0.50 -16.70
N ARG A 10 19.80 0.16 -15.54
CA ARG A 10 18.47 -0.45 -15.41
C ARG A 10 17.49 0.46 -14.67
N ASP A 11 16.21 0.15 -14.81
CA ASP A 11 15.13 0.86 -14.11
C ASP A 11 14.61 0.06 -12.91
N PHE A 12 14.81 0.58 -11.71
CA PHE A 12 14.38 -0.04 -10.45
C PHE A 12 13.29 0.74 -9.74
N GLN A 13 12.55 1.57 -10.46
CA GLN A 13 11.50 2.40 -9.89
C GLN A 13 10.55 1.66 -8.95
N ASN A 14 10.34 2.23 -7.75
CA ASN A 14 9.47 1.70 -6.70
C ASN A 14 9.89 0.34 -6.11
N GLN A 15 11.17 -0.03 -6.20
CA GLN A 15 11.66 -1.29 -5.65
C GLN A 15 12.22 -1.13 -4.24
N SER A 16 12.17 -2.22 -3.47
CA SER A 16 12.72 -2.30 -2.14
C SER A 16 13.91 -3.25 -2.10
N PHE A 17 15.02 -2.75 -1.58
CA PHE A 17 16.32 -3.43 -1.50
C PHE A 17 16.70 -3.77 -0.05
N GLN A 18 15.85 -3.46 0.93
CA GLN A 18 16.11 -3.69 2.36
C GLN A 18 16.51 -5.13 2.69
N ASN A 19 15.87 -6.10 2.03
CA ASN A 19 16.09 -7.51 2.29
C ASN A 19 17.24 -8.12 1.50
N GLU A 20 17.72 -7.42 0.47
CA GLU A 20 18.76 -7.91 -0.45
C GLU A 20 20.16 -7.57 0.05
N PHE A 21 20.28 -6.45 0.77
CA PHE A 21 21.49 -5.89 1.35
C PHE A 21 21.39 -5.86 2.87
N ARG A 22 21.51 -7.03 3.51
CA ARG A 22 21.40 -7.16 4.97
C ARG A 22 22.72 -6.81 5.65
N LYS A 23 22.64 -6.22 6.84
CA LYS A 23 23.84 -5.97 7.67
C LYS A 23 24.59 -7.28 7.93
N GLY A 24 25.90 -7.27 7.71
CA GLY A 24 26.78 -8.44 7.84
C GLY A 24 26.97 -9.25 6.55
N GLU A 25 26.25 -8.94 5.48
CA GLU A 25 26.54 -9.49 4.14
C GLU A 25 27.48 -8.54 3.40
N GLU A 26 28.68 -9.00 3.05
CA GLU A 26 29.58 -8.27 2.16
C GLU A 26 29.12 -8.41 0.71
N LYS A 27 28.07 -7.66 0.35
CA LYS A 27 27.58 -7.52 -1.03
C LYS A 27 27.82 -6.11 -1.50
N LYS A 28 28.50 -5.97 -2.64
CA LYS A 28 28.70 -4.69 -3.32
C LYS A 28 27.73 -4.60 -4.49
N ALA A 29 27.07 -3.46 -4.65
CA ALA A 29 26.11 -3.25 -5.73
C ALA A 29 26.61 -2.18 -6.70
N ASP A 30 26.38 -2.40 -7.99
CA ASP A 30 26.67 -1.43 -9.05
C ASP A 30 25.37 -0.94 -9.68
N PHE A 31 24.94 0.23 -9.26
CA PHE A 31 23.78 0.93 -9.80
C PHE A 31 24.15 1.97 -10.85
N THR A 32 25.36 1.98 -11.41
CA THR A 32 25.81 3.05 -12.32
C THR A 32 24.80 3.33 -13.42
N GLY A 33 24.42 4.60 -13.61
CA GLY A 33 23.50 5.05 -14.67
C GLY A 33 22.05 4.56 -14.52
N SER A 34 21.69 3.99 -13.37
CA SER A 34 20.36 3.40 -13.12
C SER A 34 19.34 4.43 -12.66
N ARG A 35 18.06 4.13 -12.90
CA ARG A 35 16.93 4.93 -12.38
C ARG A 35 16.46 4.35 -11.06
N LEU A 36 16.76 5.04 -9.97
CA LEU A 36 16.47 4.59 -8.59
C LEU A 36 15.37 5.40 -7.91
N LYS A 37 14.47 5.97 -8.70
CA LYS A 37 13.33 6.74 -8.20
C LYS A 37 12.44 5.89 -7.29
N SER A 38 12.05 6.45 -6.15
CA SER A 38 11.12 5.83 -5.19
C SER A 38 11.60 4.48 -4.63
N CYS A 39 12.93 4.26 -4.60
CA CYS A 39 13.50 3.03 -4.08
C CYS A 39 13.65 3.05 -2.55
N ASP A 40 13.56 1.87 -1.94
CA ASP A 40 13.69 1.66 -0.49
C ASP A 40 14.99 0.95 -0.13
N PHE A 41 15.95 1.72 0.37
CA PHE A 41 17.26 1.28 0.87
C PHE A 41 17.36 1.42 2.39
N ARG A 42 16.25 1.59 3.13
CA ARG A 42 16.32 1.86 4.57
C ARG A 42 17.00 0.71 5.32
N GLY A 43 18.03 1.05 6.11
CA GLY A 43 18.78 0.06 6.87
C GLY A 43 19.67 -0.90 6.06
N ALA A 44 19.75 -0.70 4.73
CA ALA A 44 20.53 -1.56 3.85
C ALA A 44 22.04 -1.39 4.05
N SER A 45 22.80 -2.47 3.88
CA SER A 45 24.27 -2.47 3.88
C SER A 45 24.77 -2.25 2.45
N LEU A 46 25.15 -1.01 2.13
CA LEU A 46 25.54 -0.55 0.79
C LEU A 46 26.98 -0.05 0.76
N VAL A 47 27.82 -0.59 1.65
CA VAL A 47 29.24 -0.28 1.77
C VAL A 47 29.94 -0.46 0.42
N SER A 48 30.66 0.58 -0.03
CA SER A 48 31.38 0.59 -1.31
C SER A 48 30.52 0.30 -2.55
N SER A 49 29.22 0.54 -2.48
CA SER A 49 28.33 0.42 -3.65
C SER A 49 28.46 1.63 -4.57
N ASP A 50 28.32 1.41 -5.87
CA ASP A 50 28.44 2.44 -6.90
C ASP A 50 27.05 2.93 -7.34
N PHE A 51 26.77 4.21 -7.11
CA PHE A 51 25.58 4.95 -7.52
C PHE A 51 25.91 6.08 -8.50
N SER A 52 27.06 6.01 -9.15
CA SER A 52 27.51 7.04 -10.10
C SER A 52 26.54 7.17 -11.28
N GLU A 53 26.37 8.39 -11.78
CA GLU A 53 25.50 8.69 -12.92
C GLU A 53 24.01 8.32 -12.72
N THR A 54 23.59 8.00 -11.50
CA THR A 54 22.21 7.61 -11.21
C THR A 54 21.27 8.81 -11.27
N ALA A 55 20.06 8.57 -11.77
CA ALA A 55 19.01 9.58 -11.81
C ALA A 55 17.89 9.24 -10.81
N ILE A 56 17.79 10.06 -9.76
CA ILE A 56 16.72 10.03 -8.78
C ILE A 56 15.93 11.33 -8.91
N SER A 57 14.80 11.28 -9.63
CA SER A 57 13.90 12.43 -9.81
C SER A 57 12.50 12.16 -9.26
N ARG A 58 11.78 13.23 -8.86
CA ARG A 58 10.41 13.12 -8.35
C ARG A 58 9.45 12.51 -9.37
N ASP A 59 8.66 11.51 -8.95
CA ASP A 59 7.57 11.00 -9.78
C ASP A 59 6.32 11.86 -9.69
N LYS A 60 6.30 13.00 -10.40
CA LYS A 60 5.13 13.87 -10.41
C LYS A 60 3.86 13.10 -10.85
N GLN A 61 3.94 12.20 -11.82
CA GLN A 61 2.75 11.48 -12.31
C GLN A 61 2.27 10.39 -11.35
N ASN A 62 3.14 9.54 -10.82
CA ASN A 62 2.72 8.49 -9.90
C ASN A 62 2.34 9.04 -8.52
N PHE A 63 3.04 10.07 -8.03
CA PHE A 63 2.66 10.74 -6.78
C PHE A 63 1.27 11.40 -6.91
N GLN A 64 1.01 12.10 -8.02
CA GLN A 64 -0.32 12.65 -8.30
C GLN A 64 -1.39 11.56 -8.43
N LYS A 65 -1.11 10.45 -9.11
CA LYS A 65 -2.04 9.31 -9.19
C LYS A 65 -2.36 8.73 -7.81
N GLN A 66 -1.35 8.56 -6.94
CA GLN A 66 -1.56 8.05 -5.58
C GLN A 66 -2.34 9.03 -4.70
N ILE A 67 -2.08 10.34 -4.82
CA ILE A 67 -2.87 11.37 -4.14
C ILE A 67 -4.32 11.36 -4.64
N ILE A 68 -4.54 11.37 -5.96
CA ILE A 68 -5.88 11.34 -6.55
C ILE A 68 -6.62 10.08 -6.09
N GLN A 69 -5.94 8.93 -6.08
CA GLN A 69 -6.52 7.69 -5.58
C GLN A 69 -6.89 7.83 -4.10
N MET A 70 -6.01 8.34 -3.25
CA MET A 70 -6.30 8.58 -1.83
C MET A 70 -7.50 9.53 -1.64
N SER A 71 -7.53 10.65 -2.35
CA SER A 71 -8.63 11.62 -2.31
C SER A 71 -9.95 11.00 -2.78
N LEU A 72 -9.96 10.22 -3.85
CA LEU A 72 -11.15 9.50 -4.31
C LEU A 72 -11.67 8.52 -3.25
N HIS A 73 -10.78 7.82 -2.53
CA HIS A 73 -11.20 6.90 -1.46
C HIS A 73 -11.80 7.64 -0.26
N ILE A 74 -11.25 8.80 0.09
CA ILE A 74 -11.78 9.61 1.19
C ILE A 74 -13.14 10.22 0.79
N ILE A 75 -13.24 10.80 -0.41
CA ILE A 75 -14.43 11.52 -0.87
C ILE A 75 -15.58 10.58 -1.24
N LEU A 76 -15.30 9.45 -1.92
CA LEU A 76 -16.34 8.51 -2.34
C LEU A 76 -16.50 7.36 -1.35
N GLY A 77 -15.39 6.79 -0.89
CA GLY A 77 -15.39 5.57 -0.08
C GLY A 77 -15.93 5.75 1.34
N VAL A 78 -15.57 6.84 2.03
CA VAL A 78 -16.06 7.08 3.40
C VAL A 78 -17.57 7.33 3.42
N PRO A 79 -18.15 8.21 2.59
CA PRO A 79 -19.60 8.44 2.59
C PRO A 79 -20.39 7.21 2.14
N LEU A 80 -19.92 6.48 1.12
CA LEU A 80 -20.58 5.25 0.67
C LEU A 80 -20.51 4.15 1.72
N GLY A 81 -19.38 4.02 2.43
CA GLY A 81 -19.23 3.09 3.55
C GLY A 81 -20.17 3.41 4.71
N LEU A 82 -20.31 4.69 5.07
CA LEU A 82 -21.26 5.15 6.09
C LEU A 82 -22.71 4.95 5.67
N ALA A 83 -23.06 5.24 4.41
CA ALA A 83 -24.41 5.03 3.88
C ALA A 83 -24.78 3.54 3.85
N ALA A 84 -23.87 2.67 3.41
CA ALA A 84 -24.06 1.22 3.42
C ALA A 84 -24.15 0.65 4.85
N TRP A 85 -23.41 1.23 5.79
CA TRP A 85 -23.51 0.87 7.19
C TRP A 85 -24.86 1.28 7.80
N ALA A 86 -25.33 2.49 7.51
CA ALA A 86 -26.63 2.99 7.99
C ALA A 86 -27.80 2.17 7.45
N SER A 87 -27.77 1.77 6.17
CA SER A 87 -28.79 0.92 5.58
C SER A 87 -28.70 -0.54 6.05
N GLY A 88 -27.51 -1.02 6.41
CA GLY A 88 -27.27 -2.40 6.87
C GLY A 88 -27.77 -2.73 8.28
N GLN A 89 -28.19 -1.72 9.06
CA GLN A 89 -28.82 -1.92 10.39
C GLN A 89 -30.30 -2.31 10.29
N LEU A 90 -30.91 -2.19 9.12
CA LEU A 90 -32.31 -2.54 8.87
C LEU A 90 -32.37 -4.01 8.43
N VAL A 91 -33.11 -4.83 9.17
CA VAL A 91 -33.39 -6.23 8.79
C VAL A 91 -34.84 -6.31 8.35
N LEU A 92 -35.08 -6.87 7.15
CA LEU A 92 -36.41 -7.09 6.62
C LEU A 92 -37.08 -8.21 7.44
N VAL A 93 -38.14 -7.87 8.16
CA VAL A 93 -38.97 -8.86 8.87
C VAL A 93 -40.22 -9.12 8.02
N GLY A 94 -40.62 -10.38 7.93
CA GLY A 94 -41.72 -10.84 7.08
C GLY A 94 -42.95 -9.91 7.11
N CYS A 95 -43.49 -9.64 5.92
CA CYS A 95 -44.50 -8.60 5.60
C CYS A 95 -43.98 -7.16 5.42
N GLY A 96 -42.69 -6.99 5.07
CA GLY A 96 -42.19 -5.71 4.53
C GLY A 96 -41.92 -4.62 5.58
N GLY A 97 -41.83 -4.97 6.85
CA GLY A 97 -41.42 -4.07 7.92
C GLY A 97 -39.90 -4.09 8.09
N GLU A 98 -39.30 -2.91 8.24
CA GLU A 98 -37.88 -2.76 8.61
C GLU A 98 -37.75 -2.59 10.12
N VAL A 99 -36.97 -3.44 10.78
CA VAL A 99 -36.68 -3.32 12.21
C VAL A 99 -35.16 -3.15 12.39
N ALA A 100 -34.75 -2.16 13.17
CA ALA A 100 -33.35 -1.92 13.48
C ALA A 100 -32.80 -3.08 14.33
N ASN A 101 -31.89 -3.88 13.77
CA ASN A 101 -31.19 -4.94 14.48
C ASN A 101 -29.71 -4.55 14.68
N PRO A 102 -29.25 -4.37 15.93
CA PRO A 102 -27.87 -4.00 16.24
C PRO A 102 -26.84 -5.05 15.84
N TYR A 103 -27.26 -6.30 15.63
CA TYR A 103 -26.44 -7.38 15.08
C TYR A 103 -26.69 -7.59 13.58
N GLY A 104 -27.59 -6.81 12.96
CA GLY A 104 -27.94 -6.88 11.54
C GLY A 104 -26.75 -6.61 10.62
N TRP A 105 -25.73 -5.91 11.14
CA TRP A 105 -24.49 -5.75 10.40
C TRP A 105 -23.72 -7.06 10.17
N MET A 106 -24.04 -8.11 10.94
CA MET A 106 -23.42 -9.43 10.76
C MET A 106 -24.01 -10.22 9.58
N THR A 107 -25.19 -9.84 9.09
CA THR A 107 -25.91 -10.57 8.04
C THR A 107 -26.04 -9.79 6.74
N ASN A 108 -26.13 -8.45 6.77
CA ASN A 108 -26.43 -7.61 5.59
C ASN A 108 -25.23 -6.83 4.97
N PRO A 109 -24.43 -6.06 5.72
CA PRO A 109 -23.45 -5.12 5.16
C PRO A 109 -22.09 -5.72 4.87
N PHE A 110 -21.80 -6.96 5.33
CA PHE A 110 -20.54 -7.61 4.97
C PHE A 110 -20.39 -7.69 3.47
N VAL A 111 -21.40 -8.15 2.72
CA VAL A 111 -21.33 -8.30 1.25
C VAL A 111 -20.97 -6.97 0.56
N TRP A 112 -21.58 -5.86 0.98
CA TRP A 112 -21.37 -4.55 0.34
C TRP A 112 -20.05 -3.89 0.72
N MET A 113 -19.63 -4.01 1.98
CA MET A 113 -18.35 -3.48 2.47
C MET A 113 -17.17 -4.26 1.89
N PHE A 114 -17.29 -5.60 1.86
CA PHE A 114 -16.40 -6.51 1.17
C PHE A 114 -16.36 -6.22 -0.33
N ALA A 115 -17.51 -5.96 -0.94
CA ALA A 115 -17.58 -5.63 -2.35
C ALA A 115 -16.91 -4.32 -2.73
N PHE A 116 -17.21 -3.25 -2.00
CA PHE A 116 -16.65 -1.95 -2.32
C PHE A 116 -15.13 -1.93 -2.12
N ALA A 117 -14.64 -2.56 -1.06
CA ALA A 117 -13.21 -2.66 -0.80
C ALA A 117 -12.47 -3.55 -1.80
N THR A 118 -13.14 -4.60 -2.27
CA THR A 118 -12.62 -5.48 -3.32
C THR A 118 -12.53 -4.78 -4.65
N ALA A 119 -13.58 -4.04 -5.02
CA ALA A 119 -13.58 -3.20 -6.20
C ALA A 119 -12.46 -2.14 -6.13
N ALA A 120 -12.23 -1.54 -4.96
CA ALA A 120 -11.17 -0.57 -4.74
C ALA A 120 -9.75 -1.18 -4.70
N ALA A 121 -9.61 -2.42 -4.22
CA ALA A 121 -8.34 -3.14 -4.13
C ALA A 121 -7.88 -3.75 -5.47
N MET A 122 -8.82 -4.03 -6.38
CA MET A 122 -8.51 -4.62 -7.68
C MET A 122 -7.94 -3.57 -8.65
N SER A 123 -6.62 -3.64 -8.86
CA SER A 123 -5.91 -2.70 -9.75
C SER A 123 -6.13 -2.95 -11.25
N GLN A 124 -6.80 -4.03 -11.65
CA GLN A 124 -7.02 -4.36 -13.06
C GLN A 124 -8.46 -4.06 -13.46
N ARG A 125 -8.63 -3.13 -14.42
CA ARG A 125 -9.94 -2.70 -14.95
C ARG A 125 -10.86 -3.87 -15.34
N ARG A 126 -10.32 -4.97 -15.86
CA ARG A 126 -11.12 -6.15 -16.26
C ARG A 126 -11.78 -6.88 -15.08
N LEU A 127 -11.02 -7.17 -14.03
CA LEU A 127 -11.55 -7.85 -12.83
C LEU A 127 -12.56 -6.95 -12.09
N PHE A 128 -12.30 -5.65 -12.05
CA PHE A 128 -13.23 -4.66 -11.52
C PHE A 128 -14.59 -4.68 -12.24
N ILE A 129 -14.59 -4.70 -13.57
CA ILE A 129 -15.83 -4.73 -14.37
C ILE A 129 -16.61 -6.02 -14.14
N ILE A 130 -15.94 -7.18 -14.11
CA ILE A 130 -16.57 -8.48 -13.81
C ILE A 130 -17.25 -8.45 -12.44
N TYR A 131 -16.56 -7.89 -11.44
CA TYR A 131 -17.07 -7.80 -10.08
C TYR A 131 -18.26 -6.85 -9.95
N MET A 132 -18.21 -5.68 -10.59
CA MET A 132 -19.36 -4.76 -10.67
C MET A 132 -20.56 -5.40 -11.38
N GLY A 133 -20.32 -6.22 -12.41
CA GLY A 133 -21.37 -6.99 -13.08
C GLY A 133 -22.05 -8.02 -12.17
N LEU A 134 -21.27 -8.74 -11.35
CA LEU A 134 -21.81 -9.71 -10.38
C LEU A 134 -22.66 -9.04 -9.28
N ILE A 135 -22.22 -7.88 -8.79
CA ILE A 135 -23.01 -7.06 -7.84
C ILE A 135 -24.33 -6.61 -8.49
N GLY A 136 -24.28 -6.10 -9.73
CA GLY A 136 -25.47 -5.68 -10.46
C GLY A 136 -26.48 -6.83 -10.63
N LEU A 137 -26.00 -8.03 -10.96
CA LEU A 137 -26.84 -9.23 -11.03
C LEU A 137 -27.44 -9.61 -9.67
N MET A 138 -26.69 -9.44 -8.59
CA MET A 138 -27.19 -9.71 -7.23
C MET A 138 -28.30 -8.73 -6.83
N VAL A 139 -28.16 -7.43 -7.15
CA VAL A 139 -29.22 -6.43 -6.92
C VAL A 139 -30.48 -6.76 -7.70
N ILE A 140 -30.33 -7.14 -8.97
CA ILE A 140 -31.47 -7.52 -9.82
C ILE A 140 -32.15 -8.79 -9.29
N ALA A 141 -31.38 -9.77 -8.82
CA ALA A 141 -31.91 -10.99 -8.19
C ALA A 141 -32.61 -10.70 -6.85
N ALA A 142 -32.15 -9.72 -6.08
CA ALA A 142 -32.79 -9.32 -4.82
C ALA A 142 -34.15 -8.63 -5.03
N ILE A 143 -34.37 -7.97 -6.18
CA ILE A 143 -35.65 -7.37 -6.55
C ILE A 143 -36.69 -8.46 -6.91
N ASN A 144 -36.25 -9.65 -7.35
CA ASN A 144 -37.13 -10.73 -7.81
C ASN A 144 -37.10 -11.93 -6.85
N SER A 145 -38.12 -12.04 -6.00
CA SER A 145 -38.18 -12.99 -4.85
C SER A 145 -37.98 -14.48 -5.21
N THR A 146 -38.28 -14.89 -6.44
CA THR A 146 -38.16 -16.28 -6.92
C THR A 146 -36.78 -16.64 -7.47
N ALA A 147 -35.97 -15.65 -7.88
CA ALA A 147 -34.62 -15.86 -8.42
C ALA A 147 -33.53 -16.02 -7.34
N LEU A 148 -33.88 -15.72 -6.08
CA LEU A 148 -32.96 -15.64 -4.94
C LEU A 148 -32.36 -17.01 -4.54
N THR A 149 -33.06 -18.12 -4.78
CA THR A 149 -32.76 -19.41 -4.15
C THR A 149 -31.66 -20.23 -4.85
N VAL A 150 -31.49 -20.10 -6.18
CA VAL A 150 -30.49 -20.89 -6.94
C VAL A 150 -29.41 -20.01 -7.56
N VAL A 151 -29.80 -18.92 -8.22
CA VAL A 151 -28.85 -17.96 -8.80
C VAL A 151 -28.21 -17.10 -7.71
N GLY A 152 -28.97 -16.72 -6.69
CA GLY A 152 -28.49 -15.90 -5.58
C GLY A 152 -27.37 -16.55 -4.77
N ILE A 153 -27.47 -17.85 -4.44
CA ILE A 153 -26.45 -18.55 -3.62
C ILE A 153 -25.12 -18.68 -4.37
N GLY A 154 -25.16 -19.08 -5.65
CA GLY A 154 -23.95 -19.20 -6.47
C GLY A 154 -23.25 -17.85 -6.67
N VAL A 155 -24.01 -16.79 -6.93
CA VAL A 155 -23.48 -15.42 -7.07
C VAL A 155 -22.94 -14.90 -5.74
N MET A 156 -23.59 -15.19 -4.62
CA MET A 156 -23.13 -14.83 -3.27
C MET A 156 -21.79 -15.47 -2.92
N ILE A 157 -21.64 -16.77 -3.16
CA ILE A 157 -20.38 -17.48 -2.92
C ILE A 157 -19.27 -16.92 -3.82
N ALA A 158 -19.56 -16.69 -5.10
CA ALA A 158 -18.58 -16.10 -6.03
C ALA A 158 -18.16 -14.68 -5.62
N ALA A 159 -19.11 -13.83 -5.23
CA ALA A 159 -18.83 -12.47 -4.74
C ALA A 159 -18.04 -12.48 -3.43
N PHE A 160 -18.31 -13.43 -2.54
CA PHE A 160 -17.59 -13.60 -1.28
C PHE A 160 -16.14 -14.06 -1.50
N VAL A 161 -15.91 -15.05 -2.35
CA VAL A 161 -14.56 -15.54 -2.70
C VAL A 161 -13.76 -14.45 -3.40
N MET A 162 -14.37 -13.77 -4.38
CA MET A 162 -13.76 -12.62 -5.05
C MET A 162 -13.44 -11.50 -4.06
N SER A 163 -14.24 -11.34 -3.01
CA SER A 163 -13.96 -10.35 -2.00
C SER A 163 -12.78 -10.69 -1.11
N LEU A 164 -12.70 -11.92 -0.62
CA LEU A 164 -11.55 -12.39 0.15
C LEU A 164 -10.25 -12.24 -0.67
N PHE A 165 -10.31 -12.54 -1.96
CA PHE A 165 -9.20 -12.32 -2.89
C PHE A 165 -8.88 -10.83 -3.09
N GLY A 166 -9.89 -9.98 -3.22
CA GLY A 166 -9.74 -8.53 -3.29
C GLY A 166 -9.07 -7.94 -2.06
N LEU A 167 -9.48 -8.37 -0.87
CA LEU A 167 -8.87 -8.01 0.40
C LEU A 167 -7.41 -8.44 0.49
N TYR A 168 -7.13 -9.69 0.12
CA TYR A 168 -5.76 -10.21 0.09
C TYR A 168 -4.87 -9.37 -0.84
N LEU A 169 -5.33 -9.12 -2.06
CA LEU A 169 -4.61 -8.28 -3.03
C LEU A 169 -4.47 -6.86 -2.54
N GLY A 170 -5.51 -6.27 -1.98
CA GLY A 170 -5.51 -4.92 -1.44
C GLY A 170 -4.54 -4.79 -0.28
N TYR A 171 -4.48 -5.79 0.60
CA TYR A 171 -3.55 -5.81 1.72
C TYR A 171 -2.11 -5.87 1.23
N LYS A 172 -1.78 -6.78 0.31
CA LYS A 172 -0.46 -6.88 -0.33
C LYS A 172 -0.09 -5.61 -1.10
N LYS A 173 -1.07 -4.99 -1.75
CA LYS A 173 -0.91 -3.72 -2.47
C LYS A 173 -0.92 -2.50 -1.55
N GLY A 174 -1.20 -2.64 -0.26
CA GLY A 174 -1.29 -1.52 0.67
C GLY A 174 -2.38 -0.54 0.29
N ALA A 175 -3.53 -1.03 -0.16
CA ALA A 175 -4.68 -0.21 -0.53
C ALA A 175 -5.38 0.33 0.73
N ILE A 176 -5.64 1.64 0.78
CA ILE A 176 -6.34 2.29 1.89
C ILE A 176 -7.73 1.68 2.15
N ALA A 177 -8.41 1.23 1.09
CA ALA A 177 -9.73 0.62 1.16
C ALA A 177 -9.77 -0.58 2.14
N VAL A 178 -8.69 -1.36 2.21
CA VAL A 178 -8.62 -2.51 3.11
C VAL A 178 -8.58 -2.09 4.58
N GLY A 179 -7.84 -1.01 4.90
CA GLY A 179 -7.86 -0.43 6.25
C GLY A 179 -9.24 0.10 6.66
N MET A 180 -9.97 0.69 5.71
CA MET A 180 -11.32 1.19 5.94
C MET A 180 -12.32 0.07 6.27
N VAL A 181 -12.23 -1.09 5.61
CA VAL A 181 -13.09 -2.26 5.94
C VAL A 181 -12.89 -2.68 7.39
N TRP A 182 -11.63 -2.89 7.78
CA TRP A 182 -11.33 -3.35 9.13
C TRP A 182 -11.73 -2.32 10.19
N MET A 183 -11.63 -1.01 9.91
CA MET A 183 -12.18 0.00 10.81
C MET A 183 -13.69 -0.13 10.96
N SER A 184 -14.44 -0.29 9.87
CA SER A 184 -15.89 -0.43 9.93
C SER A 184 -16.33 -1.69 10.71
N VAL A 185 -15.61 -2.80 10.54
CA VAL A 185 -15.84 -4.03 11.33
C VAL A 185 -15.54 -3.79 12.81
N GLY A 186 -14.42 -3.12 13.13
CA GLY A 186 -14.05 -2.79 14.50
C GLY A 186 -15.07 -1.89 15.20
N VAL A 187 -15.52 -0.82 14.52
CA VAL A 187 -16.55 0.09 15.04
C VAL A 187 -17.87 -0.62 15.25
N SER A 188 -18.31 -1.44 14.31
CA SER A 188 -19.57 -2.20 14.42
C SER A 188 -19.53 -3.22 15.57
N SER A 189 -18.38 -3.87 15.76
CA SER A 189 -18.16 -4.78 16.89
C SER A 189 -18.21 -4.03 18.22
N ALA A 190 -17.55 -2.87 18.34
CA ALA A 190 -17.57 -2.07 19.55
C ALA A 190 -18.99 -1.57 19.93
N ILE A 191 -19.78 -1.13 18.95
CA ILE A 191 -21.18 -0.72 19.16
C ILE A 191 -22.02 -1.92 19.63
N SER A 192 -21.85 -3.08 18.99
CA SER A 192 -22.57 -4.31 19.37
C SER A 192 -22.26 -4.75 20.79
N ALA A 193 -20.99 -4.60 21.21
CA ALA A 193 -20.58 -4.91 22.57
C ALA A 193 -21.30 -4.01 23.61
N GLY A 194 -21.32 -2.70 23.38
CA GLY A 194 -22.00 -1.75 24.26
C GLY A 194 -23.51 -1.97 24.31
N TYR A 195 -24.13 -2.22 23.16
CA TYR A 195 -25.58 -2.46 23.08
C TYR A 195 -26.00 -3.76 23.78
N SER A 196 -25.24 -4.83 23.59
CA SER A 196 -25.46 -6.12 24.26
C SER A 196 -25.40 -6.00 25.78
N TRP A 197 -24.41 -5.25 26.30
CA TRP A 197 -24.29 -4.98 27.74
C TRP A 197 -25.45 -4.14 28.29
N ILE A 198 -25.73 -3.00 27.65
CA ILE A 198 -26.63 -1.97 28.20
C ILE A 198 -28.10 -2.40 28.11
N LYS A 199 -28.51 -2.97 26.96
CA LYS A 199 -29.93 -3.23 26.69
C LYS A 199 -30.35 -4.67 26.99
N HIS A 200 -29.47 -5.63 26.73
CA HIS A 200 -29.79 -7.05 26.88
C HIS A 200 -29.17 -7.67 28.13
N HIS A 201 -28.24 -6.98 28.79
CA HIS A 201 -27.49 -7.50 29.95
C HIS A 201 -26.75 -8.82 29.64
N GLU A 202 -26.41 -9.04 28.37
CA GLU A 202 -25.75 -10.26 27.89
C GLU A 202 -24.22 -10.08 27.90
N ILE A 203 -23.60 -10.25 29.08
CA ILE A 203 -22.16 -10.03 29.28
C ILE A 203 -21.29 -10.87 28.34
N HIS A 204 -21.72 -12.10 28.02
CA HIS A 204 -20.95 -13.02 27.16
C HIS A 204 -20.80 -12.48 25.73
N TYR A 205 -21.87 -11.92 25.14
CA TYR A 205 -21.79 -11.30 23.81
C TYR A 205 -21.04 -9.97 23.85
N ALA A 206 -21.18 -9.19 24.93
CA ALA A 206 -20.41 -7.97 25.11
C ALA A 206 -18.89 -8.24 25.10
N ILE A 207 -18.42 -9.26 25.83
CA ILE A 207 -17.02 -9.66 25.85
C ILE A 207 -16.57 -10.17 24.47
N LEU A 208 -17.36 -11.03 23.82
CA LEU A 208 -17.06 -11.56 22.49
C LEU A 208 -16.83 -10.43 21.47
N PHE A 209 -17.74 -9.45 21.42
CA PHE A 209 -17.64 -8.34 20.48
C PHE A 209 -16.52 -7.35 20.82
N ALA A 210 -16.23 -7.15 22.11
CA ALA A 210 -15.08 -6.35 22.53
C ALA A 210 -13.76 -6.97 22.07
N VAL A 211 -13.59 -8.29 22.20
CA VAL A 211 -12.43 -9.02 21.68
C VAL A 211 -12.38 -8.95 20.15
N LEU A 212 -13.53 -9.14 19.48
CA LEU A 212 -13.63 -9.02 18.03
C LEU A 212 -13.36 -7.62 17.50
N ALA A 213 -13.44 -6.56 18.31
CA ALA A 213 -13.07 -5.20 17.88
C ALA A 213 -11.54 -5.00 17.82
N LEU A 214 -10.76 -5.73 18.61
CA LEU A 214 -9.29 -5.59 18.68
C LEU A 214 -8.59 -6.07 17.41
N LEU A 215 -9.00 -7.22 16.87
CA LEU A 215 -8.37 -7.80 15.68
C LEU A 215 -8.50 -6.89 14.44
N PRO A 216 -9.70 -6.38 14.09
CA PRO A 216 -9.88 -5.39 13.04
C PRO A 216 -9.09 -4.10 13.28
N ALA A 217 -9.00 -3.62 14.52
CA ALA A 217 -8.21 -2.44 14.83
C ALA A 217 -6.73 -2.64 14.46
N VAL A 218 -6.14 -3.78 14.86
CA VAL A 218 -4.74 -4.12 14.52
C VAL A 218 -4.55 -4.26 13.01
N LEU A 219 -5.47 -4.95 12.32
CA LEU A 219 -5.40 -5.13 10.87
C LEU A 219 -5.56 -3.81 10.11
N ALA A 220 -6.44 -2.92 10.57
CA ALA A 220 -6.61 -1.58 10.02
C ALA A 220 -5.32 -0.76 10.17
N THR A 221 -4.76 -0.68 11.37
CA THR A 221 -3.51 0.04 11.63
C THR A 221 -2.38 -0.47 10.74
N LYS A 222 -2.23 -1.79 10.61
CA LYS A 222 -1.21 -2.37 9.74
C LYS A 222 -1.43 -2.04 8.26
N ALA A 223 -2.68 -2.07 7.79
CA ALA A 223 -3.01 -1.70 6.41
C ALA A 223 -2.73 -0.21 6.13
N PHE A 224 -3.10 0.69 7.05
CA PHE A 224 -2.78 2.12 6.93
C PHE A 224 -1.28 2.38 6.93
N ASN A 225 -0.53 1.76 7.85
CA ASN A 225 0.92 1.89 7.90
C ASN A 225 1.58 1.42 6.59
N LEU A 226 1.08 0.34 5.99
CA LEU A 226 1.56 -0.14 4.69
C LEU A 226 1.26 0.87 3.57
N HIS A 227 0.05 1.42 3.52
CA HIS A 227 -0.32 2.43 2.53
C HIS A 227 0.53 3.70 2.67
N PHE A 228 0.66 4.25 3.88
CA PHE A 228 1.49 5.43 4.14
C PHE A 228 2.94 5.19 3.79
N THR A 229 3.47 3.99 4.06
CA THR A 229 4.81 3.62 3.62
C THR A 229 4.91 3.69 2.10
N LYS A 230 3.96 3.12 1.36
CA LYS A 230 3.97 3.17 -0.12
C LYS A 230 3.85 4.58 -0.68
N VAL A 231 2.99 5.42 -0.10
CA VAL A 231 2.87 6.84 -0.50
C VAL A 231 4.15 7.61 -0.18
N LYS A 232 4.78 7.33 0.95
CA LYS A 232 6.09 7.93 1.27
C LYS A 232 7.15 7.48 0.26
N MET A 233 7.19 6.19 -0.10
CA MET A 233 8.13 5.67 -1.09
C MET A 233 7.89 6.28 -2.48
N SER A 234 6.65 6.49 -2.91
CA SER A 234 6.38 7.11 -4.22
C SER A 234 6.81 8.58 -4.31
N ALA A 235 7.00 9.24 -3.16
CA ALA A 235 7.43 10.61 -3.09
C ALA A 235 8.96 10.77 -3.09
N MET A 236 9.70 9.78 -2.58
CA MET A 236 11.14 9.90 -2.33
C MET A 236 11.90 8.56 -2.33
N THR A 237 13.17 8.58 -2.71
CA THR A 237 14.09 7.45 -2.49
C THR A 237 14.65 7.53 -1.08
N SER A 238 14.59 6.44 -0.31
CA SER A 238 14.98 6.45 1.10
C SER A 238 16.21 5.60 1.35
N PHE A 239 17.30 6.25 1.75
CA PHE A 239 18.52 5.65 2.29
C PHE A 239 18.57 5.75 3.82
N ARG A 240 17.42 5.93 4.48
CA ARG A 240 17.38 6.23 5.92
C ARG A 240 17.99 5.08 6.72
N GLY A 241 18.99 5.36 7.54
CA GLY A 241 19.68 4.33 8.34
C GLY A 241 20.53 3.35 7.53
N ALA A 242 20.72 3.58 6.23
CA ALA A 242 21.56 2.76 5.38
C ALA A 242 23.05 2.97 5.72
N ASP A 243 23.84 1.92 5.54
CA ASP A 243 25.29 2.01 5.61
C ASP A 243 25.86 2.27 4.22
N LEU A 244 26.30 3.50 3.95
CA LEU A 244 26.83 3.94 2.66
C LEU A 244 28.34 4.20 2.77
N GLU A 245 29.04 3.59 3.73
CA GLU A 245 30.48 3.81 3.90
C GLU A 245 31.24 3.56 2.58
N ASN A 246 32.04 4.53 2.15
CA ASN A 246 32.81 4.48 0.89
C ASN A 246 31.97 4.28 -0.38
N ALA A 247 30.65 4.52 -0.34
CA ALA A 247 29.81 4.48 -1.53
C ALA A 247 30.16 5.63 -2.50
N GLN A 248 29.82 5.45 -3.78
CA GLN A 248 30.10 6.45 -4.82
C GLN A 248 28.81 7.01 -5.39
N PHE A 249 28.67 8.33 -5.47
CA PHE A 249 27.53 9.04 -6.05
C PHE A 249 27.98 10.01 -7.16
N VAL A 250 29.07 9.67 -7.85
CA VAL A 250 29.74 10.56 -8.79
C VAL A 250 28.81 10.96 -9.94
N ASN A 251 28.69 12.25 -10.25
CA ASN A 251 27.81 12.80 -11.30
C ASN A 251 26.34 12.35 -11.20
N SER A 252 25.85 12.02 -10.00
CA SER A 252 24.46 11.60 -9.79
C SER A 252 23.50 12.78 -9.60
N HIS A 253 22.24 12.57 -9.96
CA HIS A 253 21.16 13.54 -9.77
C HIS A 253 20.22 13.06 -8.67
N LEU A 254 20.26 13.70 -7.52
CA LEU A 254 19.56 13.28 -6.31
C LEU A 254 18.47 14.29 -5.95
N GLU A 255 17.22 14.01 -6.33
CA GLU A 255 16.05 14.82 -6.00
C GLU A 255 15.11 14.05 -5.05
N ASN A 256 14.74 14.67 -3.92
CA ASN A 256 13.93 14.05 -2.86
C ASN A 256 14.53 12.73 -2.34
N CYS A 257 15.75 12.76 -1.81
CA CYS A 257 16.34 11.61 -1.12
C CYS A 257 16.31 11.76 0.40
N ASP A 258 16.09 10.66 1.13
CA ASP A 258 16.19 10.60 2.60
C ASP A 258 17.51 9.93 3.00
N PHE A 259 18.52 10.70 3.41
CA PHE A 259 19.77 10.17 3.99
C PHE A 259 19.81 10.31 5.52
N LEU A 260 18.67 10.56 6.19
CA LEU A 260 18.64 10.66 7.65
C LEU A 260 19.16 9.36 8.29
N ASP A 261 19.92 9.50 9.37
CA ASP A 261 20.49 8.38 10.13
C ASP A 261 21.43 7.45 9.31
N ALA A 262 21.76 7.78 8.06
CA ALA A 262 22.66 6.99 7.22
C ALA A 262 24.13 7.21 7.58
N ASN A 263 24.96 6.17 7.45
CA ASN A 263 26.42 6.30 7.53
C ASN A 263 26.95 6.80 6.18
N LEU A 264 27.42 8.05 6.13
CA LEU A 264 27.94 8.70 4.92
C LEU A 264 29.47 8.87 4.95
N GLN A 265 30.17 8.13 5.81
CA GLN A 265 31.62 8.22 5.93
C GLN A 265 32.31 7.78 4.63
N GLY A 266 33.23 8.60 4.12
CA GLY A 266 34.00 8.29 2.92
C GLY A 266 33.21 8.27 1.61
N VAL A 267 31.96 8.74 1.61
CA VAL A 267 31.15 8.79 0.39
C VAL A 267 31.73 9.80 -0.60
N ASP A 268 31.89 9.37 -1.84
CA ASP A 268 32.30 10.25 -2.94
C ASP A 268 31.07 10.92 -3.57
N TRP A 269 31.01 12.25 -3.44
CA TRP A 269 29.93 13.09 -3.97
C TRP A 269 30.36 13.92 -5.19
N TYR A 270 31.50 13.64 -5.82
CA TYR A 270 32.04 14.45 -6.91
C TYR A 270 31.01 14.66 -8.03
N GLY A 271 30.66 15.91 -8.34
CA GLY A 271 29.68 16.25 -9.38
C GLY A 271 28.22 15.85 -9.07
N ALA A 272 27.91 15.34 -7.88
CA ALA A 272 26.55 15.01 -7.49
C ALA A 272 25.71 16.27 -7.26
N THR A 273 24.46 16.25 -7.72
CA THR A 273 23.51 17.37 -7.52
C THR A 273 22.41 16.98 -6.55
N PHE A 274 22.06 17.89 -5.64
CA PHE A 274 21.06 17.64 -4.60
C PHE A 274 19.92 18.64 -4.66
N LYS A 275 18.69 18.13 -4.62
CA LYS A 275 17.50 18.97 -4.54
C LYS A 275 16.47 18.37 -3.59
N ASN A 276 16.10 19.11 -2.56
CA ASN A 276 15.14 18.68 -1.54
C ASN A 276 15.53 17.34 -0.85
N CYS A 277 16.83 17.14 -0.63
CA CYS A 277 17.37 15.96 0.07
C CYS A 277 17.52 16.25 1.56
N LYS A 278 17.40 15.20 2.38
CA LYS A 278 17.56 15.28 3.83
C LYS A 278 18.85 14.58 4.24
N PHE A 279 19.66 15.23 5.07
CA PHE A 279 20.94 14.71 5.55
C PHE A 279 20.97 14.58 7.08
N PRO A 280 21.85 13.73 7.64
CA PRO A 280 22.09 13.65 9.07
C PRO A 280 22.51 14.99 9.67
N LYS A 281 22.19 15.21 10.96
CA LYS A 281 22.65 16.41 11.67
C LYS A 281 24.18 16.43 11.72
N GLY A 282 24.77 17.59 11.46
CA GLY A 282 26.23 17.76 11.45
C GLY A 282 26.90 17.35 10.13
N PHE A 283 26.14 16.89 9.14
CA PHE A 283 26.66 16.73 7.78
C PHE A 283 26.90 18.12 7.16
N SER A 284 28.16 18.44 6.91
CA SER A 284 28.57 19.61 6.14
C SER A 284 29.10 19.13 4.80
N MET A 285 28.54 19.63 3.71
CA MET A 285 29.13 19.50 2.39
C MET A 285 30.07 20.68 2.22
N ASP A 286 31.37 20.42 2.11
CA ASP A 286 32.26 21.43 1.52
C ASP A 286 31.76 21.67 0.10
N VAL A 287 31.32 22.90 -0.14
CA VAL A 287 30.57 23.32 -1.33
C VAL A 287 31.37 22.93 -2.58
N MET A 288 30.87 21.95 -3.34
CA MET A 288 31.32 21.73 -4.71
C MET A 288 30.39 22.51 -5.64
N ASP A 289 31.00 23.30 -6.53
CA ASP A 289 30.30 24.11 -7.52
C ASP A 289 29.27 23.29 -8.30
N VAL A 290 28.07 23.83 -8.41
CA VAL A 290 26.99 23.26 -9.22
C VAL A 290 27.41 23.33 -10.68
N MET A 291 28.03 22.28 -11.20
CA MET A 291 28.18 22.11 -12.64
C MET A 291 26.86 21.64 -13.24
N ASP A 292 26.52 22.18 -14.41
CA ASP A 292 25.32 21.85 -15.18
C ASP A 292 25.46 20.43 -15.74
N VAL A 293 25.04 19.41 -14.98
CA VAL A 293 25.21 18.00 -15.34
C VAL A 293 24.14 17.58 -16.35
N ASN A 294 24.40 17.84 -17.63
CA ASN A 294 23.70 17.21 -18.75
C ASN A 294 24.69 16.32 -19.50
N GLU A 295 24.77 15.01 -19.20
CA GLU A 295 25.00 13.95 -20.23
C GLU A 295 25.11 12.48 -19.76
N ALA A 296 25.18 12.13 -18.47
CA ALA A 296 25.50 10.74 -18.07
C ALA A 296 24.30 9.79 -17.87
N ILE A 297 23.05 10.24 -17.99
CA ILE A 297 21.87 9.39 -17.68
C ILE A 297 21.45 8.56 -18.89
N ALA A 298 21.35 7.24 -18.75
CA ALA A 298 20.81 6.36 -19.79
C ALA A 298 19.40 6.80 -20.22
N LYS A 299 19.26 7.29 -21.46
CA LYS A 299 17.98 7.78 -22.02
C LYS A 299 16.93 6.66 -22.20
N LYS A 300 17.36 5.39 -22.30
CA LYS A 300 16.51 4.19 -22.48
C LYS A 300 17.07 2.98 -21.72
N PRO A 301 16.95 2.92 -20.39
CA PRO A 301 17.46 1.80 -19.61
C PRO A 301 16.61 0.54 -19.83
N GLU A 302 17.24 -0.63 -19.75
CA GLU A 302 16.55 -1.91 -19.86
C GLU A 302 15.65 -2.14 -18.62
N ILE A 303 14.41 -2.58 -18.86
CA ILE A 303 13.49 -2.96 -17.78
C ILE A 303 13.91 -4.34 -17.29
N ASN A 304 14.38 -4.43 -16.05
CA ASN A 304 14.75 -5.72 -15.45
C ASN A 304 13.50 -6.61 -15.28
N SER A 305 13.42 -7.65 -16.11
CA SER A 305 12.28 -8.59 -16.16
C SER A 305 12.35 -9.68 -15.09
N GLU A 306 13.52 -9.93 -14.49
CA GLU A 306 13.69 -10.96 -13.47
C GLU A 306 13.18 -10.51 -12.10
N ILE A 307 13.27 -9.21 -11.78
CA ILE A 307 12.74 -8.68 -10.51
C ILE A 307 11.21 -8.65 -10.48
N LYS A 308 10.54 -8.53 -11.65
CA LYS A 308 9.08 -8.73 -11.73
C LYS A 308 8.66 -10.12 -11.23
N LYS A 309 9.51 -11.15 -11.34
CA LYS A 309 9.22 -12.49 -10.82
C LYS A 309 9.32 -12.55 -9.29
N MET A 310 10.21 -11.77 -8.68
CA MET A 310 10.31 -11.67 -7.20
C MET A 310 9.09 -10.96 -6.58
N ALA A 311 8.55 -9.94 -7.25
CA ALA A 311 7.32 -9.24 -6.82
C ALA A 311 6.03 -10.07 -7.02
N VAL A 312 6.11 -11.18 -7.74
CA VAL A 312 4.99 -12.14 -7.93
C VAL A 312 5.05 -13.28 -6.92
N ASN A 313 6.23 -13.59 -6.37
CA ASN A 313 6.46 -14.71 -5.43
C ASN A 313 6.52 -14.33 -3.93
N THR A 314 6.31 -13.07 -3.58
CA THR A 314 5.91 -12.61 -2.22
C THR A 314 4.60 -11.92 -2.37
#